data_AF-A0A9P9EXY6-F1
#
_entry.id   AF-A0A9P9EXY6-F1
#
_cell.length_a   1.000
_cell.length_b   1.000
_cell.length_c   1.000
_cell.angle_alpha   90.00
_cell.angle_beta   90.00
_cell.angle_gamma   90.00
#
_symmetry.space_group_name_H-M   'P 1'
#
loop_
_entity.id
_entity.type
_entity.pdbx_description
1 polymer ?
#
loop_
_entity_poly.entity_id
_entity_poly.type
_entity_poly.pdbx_seq_one_letter_code
_entity_poly.pdbx_strand_id
1 'polypeptide(L)'
;MADEENTLQTGLILSTGFASLIAGYMFGVTTTRGYFITPELAEERRRNLADPVESEESDIDEDDTLLDHAPNWANGAEADRRQGLKNPEKPIVRDTGEECKLVLVVRTDLGMTKGKIAAQCSHATLACYKKLARSPEGSAERKLLARWEKLGQAKIAVQIKGQDEMLALCRKARGLGLVAEVVQDAGRTQIEAGSMTVLGVGPAPRSVVDQVTGGLKLL
;
A
#
# COMPACT_ATOMS: atom_id res chain seq x y z
N MET A 1 41.31 -47.25 20.48
CA MET A 1 41.06 -47.35 19.02
C MET A 1 39.71 -46.75 18.63
N ALA A 2 38.60 -47.09 19.31
CA ALA A 2 37.28 -46.52 19.00
C ALA A 2 37.14 -45.00 19.28
N ASP A 3 37.76 -44.48 20.35
CA ASP A 3 37.67 -43.05 20.68
C ASP A 3 38.39 -42.14 19.68
N GLU A 4 39.51 -42.61 19.11
CA GLU A 4 40.33 -41.86 18.15
C GLU A 4 39.63 -41.75 16.78
N GLU A 5 38.86 -42.77 16.41
CA GLU A 5 38.05 -42.80 15.20
C GLU A 5 36.86 -41.82 15.28
N ASN A 6 36.24 -41.69 16.46
CA ASN A 6 35.15 -40.74 16.70
C ASN A 6 35.62 -39.28 16.70
N THR A 7 36.80 -38.97 17.24
CA THR A 7 37.38 -37.62 17.17
C THR A 7 37.74 -37.24 15.73
N LEU A 8 38.28 -38.18 14.95
CA LEU A 8 38.58 -37.96 13.53
C LEU A 8 37.31 -37.71 12.71
N GLN A 9 36.25 -38.50 12.91
CA GLN A 9 34.96 -38.29 12.24
C GLN A 9 34.32 -36.93 12.61
N THR A 10 34.37 -36.57 13.90
CA THR A 10 33.83 -35.28 14.36
C THR A 10 34.60 -34.10 13.77
N GLY A 11 35.93 -34.18 13.71
CA GLY A 11 36.77 -33.17 13.06
C GLY A 11 36.50 -33.03 11.57
N LEU A 12 36.24 -34.14 10.88
CA LEU A 12 35.89 -34.14 9.45
C LEU A 12 34.53 -33.47 9.20
N ILE A 13 33.53 -33.74 10.04
CA ILE A 13 32.20 -33.13 9.92
C ILE A 13 32.26 -31.62 10.15
N LEU A 14 32.96 -31.19 11.20
CA LEU A 14 33.10 -29.77 11.53
C LEU A 14 33.86 -28.99 10.46
N SER A 15 34.96 -29.54 9.94
CA SER A 15 35.74 -28.90 8.87
C SER A 15 34.97 -28.81 7.56
N THR A 16 34.22 -29.86 7.18
CA THR A 16 33.38 -29.85 5.97
C THR A 16 32.23 -28.85 6.10
N GLY A 17 31.60 -28.75 7.27
CA GLY A 17 30.55 -27.77 7.54
C GLY A 17 31.07 -26.32 7.49
N PHE A 18 32.27 -26.08 8.01
CA PHE A 18 32.89 -24.76 7.95
C PHE A 18 33.28 -24.37 6.52
N ALA A 19 33.83 -25.32 5.76
CA ALA A 19 34.21 -25.10 4.36
C ALA A 19 32.99 -24.79 3.47
N SER A 20 31.88 -25.53 3.65
CA SER A 20 30.65 -25.30 2.88
C SER A 20 30.00 -23.97 3.22
N LEU A 21 30.03 -23.55 4.48
CA LEU A 21 29.52 -22.25 4.93
C LEU A 21 30.31 -21.09 4.29
N ILE A 22 31.64 -21.16 4.31
CA ILE A 22 32.51 -20.12 3.72
C ILE A 22 32.33 -20.07 2.20
N ALA A 23 32.30 -21.23 1.54
CA ALA A 23 32.09 -21.32 0.10
C ALA A 23 30.72 -20.72 -0.29
N GLY A 24 29.66 -21.06 0.44
CA GLY A 24 28.31 -20.52 0.21
C GLY A 24 28.22 -19.01 0.47
N TYR A 25 28.86 -18.51 1.52
CA TYR A 25 28.91 -17.08 1.82
C TYR A 25 29.66 -16.29 0.74
N MET A 26 30.83 -16.77 0.32
CA MET A 26 31.62 -16.14 -0.74
C MET A 26 30.89 -16.19 -2.08
N PHE A 27 30.22 -17.29 -2.41
CA PHE A 27 29.37 -17.40 -3.59
C PHE A 27 28.21 -16.40 -3.54
N GLY A 28 27.46 -16.32 -2.43
CA GLY A 28 26.37 -15.35 -2.29
C GLY A 28 26.82 -13.89 -2.43
N VAL A 29 27.95 -13.54 -1.81
CA VAL A 29 28.53 -12.19 -1.92
C VAL A 29 29.00 -11.88 -3.34
N THR A 30 29.63 -12.83 -4.04
CA THR A 30 30.09 -12.64 -5.43
C THR A 30 28.92 -12.53 -6.41
N THR A 31 27.84 -13.30 -6.21
CA THR A 31 26.60 -13.17 -7.00
C THR A 31 25.90 -11.83 -6.75
N THR A 32 25.80 -11.38 -5.50
CA THR A 32 25.12 -10.11 -5.17
C THR A 32 25.89 -8.88 -5.67
N ARG A 33 27.22 -8.96 -5.74
CA ARG A 33 28.07 -7.94 -6.36
C ARG A 33 28.12 -8.01 -7.89
N GLY A 34 27.40 -8.96 -8.51
CA GLY A 34 27.22 -9.03 -9.95
C GLY A 34 28.38 -9.66 -10.74
N TYR A 35 29.35 -10.29 -10.09
CA TYR A 35 30.50 -10.91 -10.77
C TYR A 35 30.14 -12.15 -11.62
N PHE A 36 28.95 -12.73 -11.38
CA PHE A 36 28.41 -13.86 -12.15
C PHE A 36 27.43 -13.43 -13.26
N ILE A 37 27.08 -12.14 -13.35
CA ILE A 37 26.26 -11.66 -14.46
C ILE A 37 27.19 -11.54 -15.66
N THR A 38 27.00 -12.38 -16.67
CA THR A 38 27.75 -12.27 -17.92
C THR A 38 27.54 -10.88 -18.51
N PRO A 39 28.57 -10.26 -19.12
CA PRO A 39 28.43 -8.94 -19.75
C PRO A 39 27.26 -8.90 -20.74
N GLU A 40 26.96 -10.03 -21.37
CA GLU A 40 25.82 -10.25 -22.27
C GLU A 40 24.45 -10.06 -21.59
N LEU A 41 24.25 -10.57 -20.37
CA LEU A 41 23.00 -10.37 -19.60
C LEU A 41 22.87 -8.92 -19.08
N ALA A 42 23.99 -8.28 -18.77
CA ALA A 42 24.02 -6.87 -18.40
C ALA A 42 23.75 -5.94 -19.60
N GLU A 43 24.17 -6.35 -20.80
CA GLU A 43 23.84 -5.71 -22.07
C GLU A 43 22.39 -5.93 -22.46
N GLU A 44 21.85 -7.14 -22.30
CA GLU A 44 20.44 -7.43 -22.55
C GLU A 44 19.51 -6.62 -21.63
N ARG A 45 19.86 -6.50 -20.33
CA ARG A 45 19.15 -5.60 -19.41
C ARG A 45 19.21 -4.14 -19.87
N ARG A 46 20.36 -3.67 -20.36
CA ARG A 46 20.51 -2.31 -20.89
C ARG A 46 19.73 -2.10 -22.18
N ARG A 47 19.70 -3.10 -23.05
CA ARG A 47 18.95 -3.10 -24.31
C ARG A 47 17.45 -3.07 -24.06
N ASN A 48 16.94 -3.85 -23.10
CA ASN A 48 15.55 -3.80 -22.68
C ASN A 48 15.19 -2.47 -22.01
N LEU A 49 16.13 -1.85 -21.27
CA LEU A 49 15.93 -0.50 -20.73
C LEU A 49 15.86 0.59 -21.81
N ALA A 50 16.45 0.33 -22.98
CA ALA A 50 16.58 1.27 -24.08
C ALA A 50 15.76 0.85 -25.31
N ASP A 51 14.81 -0.08 -25.15
CA ASP A 51 13.95 -0.56 -26.23
C ASP A 51 12.85 0.48 -26.52
N PRO A 52 12.89 1.17 -27.68
CA PRO A 52 11.91 2.20 -28.03
C PRO A 52 10.56 1.60 -28.46
N VAL A 53 10.41 0.28 -28.56
CA VAL A 53 9.14 -0.34 -28.96
C VAL A 53 8.16 -0.48 -27.77
N GLU A 54 8.65 -0.52 -26.52
CA GLU A 54 7.77 -0.34 -25.35
C GLU A 54 7.40 1.14 -25.10
N SER A 55 8.04 2.09 -25.78
CA SER A 55 7.76 3.53 -25.63
C SER A 55 6.63 4.05 -26.51
N GLU A 56 5.78 3.19 -27.09
CA GLU A 56 4.50 3.63 -27.66
C GLU A 56 3.44 3.96 -26.59
N GLU A 57 3.72 3.77 -25.29
CA GLU A 57 2.97 4.46 -24.22
C GLU A 57 3.44 5.92 -24.08
N SER A 58 2.96 6.76 -25.00
CA SER A 58 2.86 8.23 -24.93
C SER A 58 4.00 8.99 -24.25
N ASP A 59 4.83 9.63 -25.07
CA ASP A 59 5.74 10.72 -24.72
C ASP A 59 5.09 11.72 -23.73
N ILE A 60 5.60 11.75 -22.51
CA ILE A 60 5.40 12.87 -21.59
C ILE A 60 6.73 13.62 -21.59
N ASP A 61 6.76 14.79 -22.22
CA ASP A 61 7.91 15.69 -22.27
C ASP A 61 8.39 16.01 -20.84
N GLU A 62 9.51 15.41 -20.44
CA GLU A 62 10.07 15.49 -19.07
C GLU A 62 10.84 16.78 -18.77
N ASP A 63 10.98 17.72 -19.71
CA ASP A 63 11.95 18.83 -19.56
C ASP A 63 11.35 20.24 -19.36
N ASP A 64 10.05 20.37 -19.09
CA ASP A 64 9.47 21.71 -18.83
C ASP A 64 8.32 21.79 -17.81
N THR A 65 8.15 20.80 -16.93
CA THR A 65 7.23 20.94 -15.79
C THR A 65 7.87 20.53 -14.47
N LEU A 66 8.12 21.55 -13.63
CA LEU A 66 8.00 21.41 -12.18
C LEU A 66 6.89 20.39 -11.87
N LEU A 67 7.23 19.30 -11.18
CA LEU A 67 6.33 18.20 -10.78
C LEU A 67 5.21 18.68 -9.84
N ASP A 68 4.32 19.54 -10.34
CA ASP A 68 3.12 20.08 -9.70
C ASP A 68 1.85 19.36 -10.23
N HIS A 69 2.05 18.30 -11.04
CA HIS A 69 1.01 17.58 -11.78
C HIS A 69 0.52 16.28 -11.12
N ALA A 70 0.86 16.00 -9.86
CA ALA A 70 0.06 15.04 -9.10
C ALA A 70 -1.20 15.78 -8.65
N PRO A 71 -2.37 15.68 -9.34
CA PRO A 71 -3.58 16.28 -8.83
C PRO A 71 -3.77 15.79 -7.40
N ASN A 72 -4.29 16.64 -6.52
CA ASN A 72 -4.63 16.19 -5.18
C ASN A 72 -5.73 15.12 -5.28
N TRP A 73 -5.34 13.85 -5.33
CA TRP A 73 -6.22 12.68 -5.40
C TRP A 73 -7.07 12.52 -4.13
N ALA A 74 -6.74 13.24 -3.06
CA ALA A 74 -7.56 13.33 -1.88
C ALA A 74 -8.65 14.39 -2.09
N ASN A 75 -9.90 14.05 -1.77
CA ASN A 75 -11.00 15.01 -1.73
C ASN A 75 -10.61 16.24 -0.89
N GLY A 76 -10.49 17.40 -1.54
CA GLY A 76 -10.34 18.66 -0.84
C GLY A 76 -11.60 19.01 -0.04
N ALA A 77 -11.48 19.94 0.89
CA ALA A 77 -12.62 20.40 1.70
C ALA A 77 -13.78 20.93 0.83
N GLU A 78 -13.50 21.45 -0.37
CA GLU A 78 -14.51 21.85 -1.35
C GLU A 78 -15.27 20.67 -1.97
N ALA A 79 -14.58 19.59 -2.32
CA ALA A 79 -15.20 18.38 -2.85
C ALA A 79 -16.13 17.76 -1.79
N ASP A 80 -15.67 17.72 -0.54
CA ASP A 80 -16.48 17.26 0.59
C ASP A 80 -17.75 18.12 0.78
N ARG A 81 -17.63 19.46 0.69
CA ARG A 81 -18.79 20.36 0.76
C ARG A 81 -19.80 20.11 -0.36
N ARG A 82 -19.32 19.96 -1.61
CA ARG A 82 -20.17 19.68 -2.78
C ARG A 82 -20.94 18.37 -2.62
N GLN A 83 -20.34 17.40 -1.94
CA GLN A 83 -20.91 16.06 -1.71
C GLN A 83 -21.75 15.96 -0.43
N GLY A 84 -21.96 17.08 0.28
CA GLY A 84 -22.72 17.10 1.54
C GLY A 84 -22.04 16.37 2.70
N LEU A 85 -20.73 16.10 2.59
CA LEU A 85 -19.92 15.47 3.63
C LEU A 85 -19.52 16.54 4.67
N LYS A 86 -20.38 16.76 5.68
CA LYS A 86 -20.03 17.60 6.84
C LYS A 86 -18.89 16.95 7.64
N ASN A 87 -17.97 17.75 8.17
CA ASN A 87 -16.98 17.31 9.14
C ASN A 87 -17.59 17.47 10.54
N PRO A 88 -18.16 16.42 11.17
CA PRO A 88 -18.63 16.54 12.54
C PRO A 88 -17.44 16.86 13.47
N GLU A 89 -17.68 17.60 14.54
CA GLU A 89 -16.69 17.80 15.60
C GLU A 89 -16.16 16.43 16.05
N LYS A 90 -14.84 16.24 16.00
CA LYS A 90 -14.17 14.94 16.11
C LYS A 90 -14.56 14.20 17.40
N PRO A 91 -15.29 13.08 17.34
CA PRO A 91 -15.18 12.07 18.38
C PRO A 91 -13.76 11.49 18.28
N ILE A 92 -12.97 11.64 19.34
CA ILE A 92 -11.63 11.07 19.38
C ILE A 92 -11.79 9.54 19.47
N VAL A 93 -11.39 8.83 18.42
CA VAL A 93 -11.26 7.37 18.47
C VAL A 93 -10.31 7.05 19.62
N ARG A 94 -10.85 6.41 20.66
CA ARG A 94 -10.08 6.03 21.85
C ARG A 94 -9.06 4.97 21.46
N ASP A 95 -7.83 5.13 21.92
CA ASP A 95 -6.82 4.12 21.77
C ASP A 95 -7.13 2.93 22.69
N THR A 96 -7.65 1.84 22.12
CA THR A 96 -8.09 0.64 22.83
C THR A 96 -7.03 -0.46 22.93
N GLY A 97 -5.80 -0.21 22.46
CA GLY A 97 -4.75 -1.24 22.43
C GLY A 97 -4.89 -2.32 21.34
N GLU A 98 -6.02 -2.39 20.63
CA GLU A 98 -6.29 -3.43 19.65
C GLU A 98 -5.55 -3.24 18.31
N GLU A 99 -5.60 -4.28 17.49
CA GLU A 99 -5.06 -4.28 16.13
C GLU A 99 -5.74 -3.21 15.26
N CYS A 100 -4.92 -2.43 14.56
CA CYS A 100 -5.41 -1.45 13.59
C CYS A 100 -5.49 -2.06 12.19
N LYS A 101 -6.48 -1.65 11.42
CA LYS A 101 -6.60 -2.01 10.00
C LYS A 101 -7.10 -0.83 9.16
N LEU A 102 -6.77 -0.88 7.87
CA LEU A 102 -7.33 -0.01 6.84
C LEU A 102 -8.21 -0.86 5.93
N VAL A 103 -9.45 -0.43 5.69
CA VAL A 103 -10.35 -1.11 4.75
C VAL A 103 -10.50 -0.25 3.50
N LEU A 104 -10.36 -0.89 2.34
CA LEU A 104 -10.46 -0.29 1.01
C LEU A 104 -11.76 -0.76 0.38
N VAL A 105 -12.75 0.11 0.35
CA VAL A 105 -14.10 -0.16 -0.17
C VAL A 105 -14.13 0.22 -1.65
N VAL A 106 -14.16 -0.78 -2.52
CA VAL A 106 -14.04 -0.65 -3.98
C VAL A 106 -15.41 -0.75 -4.64
N ARG A 107 -15.70 0.17 -5.56
CA ARG A 107 -16.87 0.07 -6.44
C ARG A 107 -16.63 -0.90 -7.58
N THR A 108 -17.38 -2.01 -7.59
CA THR A 108 -17.29 -3.03 -8.65
C THR A 108 -18.26 -2.77 -9.80
N ASP A 109 -19.23 -1.87 -9.63
CA ASP A 109 -20.16 -1.44 -10.69
C ASP A 109 -19.47 -0.68 -11.83
N LEU A 110 -18.29 -0.12 -11.57
CA LEU A 110 -17.51 0.65 -12.53
C LEU A 110 -16.70 -0.18 -13.54
N GLY A 111 -16.71 -1.52 -13.42
CA GLY A 111 -15.98 -2.39 -14.34
C GLY A 111 -14.46 -2.18 -14.38
N MET A 112 -13.86 -1.69 -13.29
CA MET A 112 -12.42 -1.44 -13.22
C MET A 112 -11.59 -2.71 -13.46
N THR A 113 -10.54 -2.61 -14.27
CA THR A 113 -9.54 -3.67 -14.41
C THR A 113 -8.74 -3.85 -13.11
N LYS A 114 -8.14 -5.05 -12.93
CA LYS A 114 -7.37 -5.37 -11.72
C LYS A 114 -6.25 -4.36 -11.43
N GLY A 115 -5.51 -3.95 -12.46
CA GLY A 115 -4.44 -2.95 -12.32
C GLY A 115 -4.97 -1.58 -11.87
N LYS A 116 -6.10 -1.14 -12.43
CA LYS A 116 -6.74 0.11 -12.03
C LYS A 116 -7.25 0.05 -10.59
N ILE A 117 -7.86 -1.06 -10.16
CA ILE A 117 -8.26 -1.24 -8.76
C ILE A 117 -7.04 -1.12 -7.83
N ALA A 118 -5.93 -1.77 -8.16
CA ALA A 118 -4.71 -1.72 -7.35
C ALA A 118 -4.17 -0.27 -7.21
N ALA A 119 -4.13 0.48 -8.31
CA ALA A 119 -3.71 1.88 -8.29
C ALA A 119 -4.64 2.75 -7.41
N GLN A 120 -5.96 2.64 -7.59
CA GLN A 120 -6.95 3.41 -6.83
C GLN A 120 -6.93 3.06 -5.33
N CYS A 121 -6.77 1.78 -4.99
CA CYS A 121 -6.54 1.31 -3.61
C CYS A 121 -5.27 1.89 -2.99
N SER A 122 -4.20 2.03 -3.78
CA SER A 122 -2.94 2.63 -3.34
C SER A 122 -3.11 4.12 -3.07
N HIS A 123 -3.82 4.83 -3.94
CA HIS A 123 -4.18 6.24 -3.73
C HIS A 123 -5.02 6.44 -2.46
N ALA A 124 -6.03 5.60 -2.24
CA ALA A 124 -6.90 5.68 -1.05
C ALA A 124 -6.10 5.46 0.24
N THR A 125 -5.18 4.48 0.20
CA THR A 125 -4.25 4.21 1.30
C THR A 125 -3.39 5.41 1.62
N LEU A 126 -2.77 6.01 0.60
CA LEU A 126 -1.89 7.15 0.78
C LEU A 126 -2.65 8.39 1.28
N ALA A 127 -3.88 8.61 0.82
CA ALA A 127 -4.74 9.69 1.30
C ALA A 127 -5.04 9.54 2.79
N CYS A 128 -5.47 8.34 3.22
CA CYS A 128 -5.74 8.04 4.63
C CYS A 128 -4.49 8.21 5.49
N TYR A 129 -3.36 7.67 5.03
CA TYR A 129 -2.06 7.79 5.69
C TYR A 129 -1.66 9.25 5.88
N LYS A 130 -1.67 10.06 4.81
CA LYS A 130 -1.29 11.48 4.87
C LYS A 130 -2.19 12.26 5.82
N LYS A 131 -3.49 11.95 5.89
CA LYS A 131 -4.42 12.61 6.81
C LYS A 131 -4.08 12.34 8.27
N LEU A 132 -3.75 11.10 8.63
CA LEU A 132 -3.28 10.77 9.98
C LEU A 132 -1.89 11.37 10.25
N ALA A 133 -0.97 11.26 9.30
CA ALA A 133 0.41 11.73 9.42
C ALA A 133 0.53 13.25 9.58
N ARG A 134 -0.46 14.02 9.11
CA ARG A 134 -0.53 15.48 9.32
C ARG A 134 -1.11 15.89 10.69
N SER A 135 -1.70 14.96 11.44
CA SER A 135 -2.29 15.27 12.76
C SER A 135 -1.20 15.57 13.79
N PRO A 136 -1.39 16.47 14.77
CA PRO A 136 -0.33 16.88 15.70
C PRO A 136 0.43 15.72 16.36
N GLU A 137 1.71 15.92 16.69
CA GLU A 137 2.48 14.93 17.45
C GLU A 137 1.84 14.66 18.82
N GLY A 138 1.84 13.41 19.26
CA GLY A 138 1.19 12.98 20.51
C GLY A 138 -0.34 12.82 20.42
N SER A 139 -0.98 13.21 19.31
CA SER A 139 -2.42 12.99 19.07
C SER A 139 -2.80 11.50 19.01
N ALA A 140 -4.07 11.20 19.26
CA ALA A 140 -4.59 9.84 19.15
C ALA A 140 -4.41 9.27 17.74
N GLU A 141 -4.61 10.10 16.72
CA GLU A 141 -4.42 9.78 15.31
C GLU A 141 -2.98 9.35 15.01
N ARG A 142 -1.99 10.06 15.57
CA ARG A 142 -0.58 9.70 15.37
C ARG A 142 -0.21 8.39 16.07
N LYS A 143 -0.79 8.13 17.25
CA LYS A 143 -0.63 6.85 17.97
C LYS A 143 -1.25 5.69 17.20
N LEU A 144 -2.45 5.88 16.65
CA LEU A 144 -3.13 4.89 15.81
C LEU A 144 -2.32 4.58 14.55
N LEU A 145 -1.78 5.60 13.90
CA LEU A 145 -0.92 5.44 12.73
C LEU A 145 0.35 4.64 13.07
N ALA A 146 1.09 5.06 14.09
CA ALA A 146 2.31 4.38 14.52
C ALA A 146 2.06 2.92 14.92
N ARG A 147 0.90 2.62 15.53
CA ARG A 147 0.50 1.24 15.81
C ARG A 147 0.27 0.45 14.53
N TRP A 148 -0.50 0.99 13.59
CA TRP A 148 -0.76 0.33 12.32
C TRP A 148 0.55 0.03 11.56
N GLU A 149 1.51 0.97 11.59
CA GLU A 149 2.85 0.77 11.04
C GLU A 149 3.60 -0.38 11.74
N LYS A 150 3.59 -0.40 13.07
CA LYS A 150 4.27 -1.44 13.86
C LYS A 150 3.64 -2.83 13.70
N LEU A 151 2.33 -2.90 13.43
CA LEU A 151 1.57 -4.14 13.31
C LEU A 151 1.38 -4.60 11.85
N GLY A 152 2.29 -4.23 10.95
CA GLY A 152 2.34 -4.77 9.58
C GLY A 152 1.37 -4.11 8.60
N GLN A 153 0.74 -2.99 8.97
CA GLN A 153 -0.06 -2.14 8.09
C GLN A 153 -1.17 -2.89 7.35
N ALA A 154 -1.98 -3.66 8.09
CA ALA A 154 -3.05 -4.48 7.53
C ALA A 154 -4.01 -3.66 6.64
N LYS A 155 -4.24 -4.16 5.42
CA LYS A 155 -5.15 -3.58 4.41
C LYS A 155 -6.11 -4.67 3.93
N ILE A 156 -7.41 -4.37 3.92
CA ILE A 156 -8.44 -5.32 3.50
C ILE A 156 -9.28 -4.69 2.40
N ALA A 157 -9.36 -5.34 1.24
CA ALA A 157 -10.20 -4.89 0.13
C ALA A 157 -11.59 -5.53 0.22
N VAL A 158 -12.63 -4.69 0.18
CA VAL A 158 -14.03 -5.09 0.17
C VAL A 158 -14.75 -4.42 -0.99
N GLN A 159 -15.92 -4.95 -1.36
CA GLN A 159 -16.67 -4.48 -2.53
C GLN A 159 -18.05 -3.92 -2.19
N ILE A 160 -18.46 -2.93 -2.97
CA ILE A 160 -19.81 -2.34 -3.03
C ILE A 160 -20.22 -2.11 -4.48
N LYS A 161 -21.52 -1.91 -4.72
CA LYS A 161 -22.10 -1.80 -6.07
C LYS A 161 -22.61 -0.41 -6.45
N GLY A 162 -22.44 0.60 -5.60
CA GLY A 162 -22.99 1.91 -5.90
C GLY A 162 -22.32 3.06 -5.15
N GLN A 163 -22.43 4.24 -5.75
CA GLN A 163 -21.89 5.49 -5.18
C GLN A 163 -22.61 5.92 -3.90
N ASP A 164 -23.92 5.75 -3.84
CA ASP A 164 -24.71 6.16 -2.67
C ASP A 164 -24.34 5.36 -1.41
N GLU A 165 -24.08 4.06 -1.60
CA GLU A 165 -23.59 3.18 -0.55
C GLU A 165 -22.20 3.63 -0.07
N MET A 166 -21.29 3.98 -1.00
CA MET A 166 -19.98 4.54 -0.66
C MET A 166 -20.10 5.82 0.19
N LEU A 167 -20.96 6.75 -0.22
CA LEU A 167 -21.16 8.01 0.48
C LEU A 167 -21.80 7.80 1.85
N ALA A 168 -22.73 6.85 1.98
CA ALA A 168 -23.32 6.47 3.26
C ALA A 168 -22.27 5.89 4.22
N LEU A 169 -21.39 5.00 3.75
CA LEU A 169 -20.28 4.44 4.52
C LEU A 169 -19.28 5.53 4.93
N CYS A 170 -18.95 6.46 4.03
CA CYS A 170 -18.06 7.58 4.32
C CYS A 170 -18.63 8.49 5.42
N ARG A 171 -19.92 8.86 5.33
CA ARG A 171 -20.61 9.64 6.38
C ARG A 171 -20.61 8.90 7.71
N LYS A 172 -20.91 7.59 7.70
CA LYS A 172 -20.91 6.75 8.90
C LYS A 172 -19.53 6.68 9.55
N ALA A 173 -18.47 6.46 8.76
CA ALA A 173 -17.10 6.43 9.24
C ALA A 173 -16.67 7.76 9.87
N ARG A 174 -16.93 8.89 9.19
CA ARG A 174 -16.62 10.23 9.72
C ARG A 174 -17.43 10.55 10.97
N GLY A 175 -18.69 10.11 11.04
CA GLY A 175 -19.54 10.23 12.23
C GLY A 175 -18.99 9.48 13.45
N LEU A 176 -18.23 8.41 13.24
CA LEU A 176 -17.51 7.66 14.29
C LEU A 176 -16.10 8.24 14.58
N GLY A 177 -15.71 9.34 13.94
CA GLY A 177 -14.39 9.94 14.08
C GLY A 177 -13.26 9.22 13.32
N LEU A 178 -13.61 8.29 12.42
CA LEU A 178 -12.63 7.58 11.59
C LEU A 178 -12.13 8.49 10.46
N VAL A 179 -10.87 8.29 10.08
CA VAL A 179 -10.37 8.80 8.80
C VAL A 179 -11.06 8.02 7.67
N ALA A 180 -11.67 8.77 6.76
CA ALA A 180 -12.39 8.24 5.62
C ALA A 180 -12.17 9.14 4.39
N GLU A 181 -11.45 8.62 3.41
CA GLU A 181 -11.03 9.34 2.20
C GLU A 181 -11.56 8.64 0.95
N VAL A 182 -12.25 9.40 0.09
CA VAL A 182 -12.74 8.90 -1.18
C VAL A 182 -11.78 9.35 -2.28
N VAL A 183 -11.36 8.40 -3.11
CA VAL A 183 -10.57 8.66 -4.32
C VAL A 183 -11.51 8.83 -5.49
N GLN A 184 -11.20 9.81 -6.32
CA GLN A 184 -11.87 10.04 -7.59
C GLN A 184 -10.91 9.74 -8.73
N ASP A 185 -11.44 9.16 -9.81
CA ASP A 185 -10.66 8.99 -11.02
C ASP A 185 -10.47 10.34 -11.73
N ALA A 186 -9.24 10.66 -12.08
CA ALA A 186 -8.88 11.90 -12.76
C ALA A 186 -9.33 11.93 -14.24
N GLY A 187 -10.00 10.88 -14.73
CA GLY A 187 -10.53 10.81 -16.09
C GLY A 187 -9.50 10.46 -17.16
N ARG A 188 -8.34 9.90 -16.78
CA ARG A 188 -7.30 9.42 -17.72
C ARG A 188 -7.56 8.01 -18.25
N THR A 189 -8.75 7.44 -17.99
CA THR A 189 -9.08 6.05 -18.31
C THR A 189 -10.58 5.92 -18.64
N GLN A 190 -11.04 4.71 -18.95
CA GLN A 190 -12.40 4.36 -19.43
C GLN A 190 -13.58 4.70 -18.48
N ILE A 191 -13.34 5.30 -17.31
CA ILE A 191 -14.40 5.70 -16.37
C ILE A 191 -14.62 7.21 -16.50
N GLU A 192 -15.88 7.65 -16.39
CA GLU A 192 -16.22 9.07 -16.38
C GLU A 192 -15.39 9.85 -15.35
N ALA A 193 -14.80 10.96 -15.80
CA ALA A 193 -13.98 11.83 -14.96
C ALA A 193 -14.75 12.27 -13.70
N GLY A 194 -14.11 12.19 -12.53
CA GLY A 194 -14.73 12.54 -11.25
C GLY A 194 -15.57 11.42 -10.62
N SER A 195 -15.62 10.23 -11.23
CA SER A 195 -16.24 9.06 -10.60
C SER A 195 -15.50 8.67 -9.33
N MET A 196 -16.25 8.47 -8.24
CA MET A 196 -15.71 7.96 -6.99
C MET A 196 -15.42 6.46 -7.13
N THR A 197 -14.16 6.06 -6.96
CA THR A 197 -13.71 4.68 -7.24
C THR A 197 -13.54 3.86 -5.97
N VAL A 198 -12.78 4.38 -5.00
CA VAL A 198 -12.41 3.67 -3.78
C VAL A 198 -12.55 4.60 -2.57
N LEU A 199 -13.15 4.07 -1.50
CA LEU A 199 -13.20 4.70 -0.18
C LEU A 199 -12.22 3.98 0.75
N GLY A 200 -11.22 4.68 1.28
CA GLY A 200 -10.39 4.20 2.39
C GLY A 200 -11.05 4.52 3.73
N VAL A 201 -11.10 3.55 4.64
CA VAL A 201 -11.62 3.69 6.01
C VAL A 201 -10.59 3.22 7.03
N GLY A 202 -10.12 4.13 7.88
CA GLY A 202 -8.98 3.92 8.80
C GLY A 202 -7.69 4.53 8.25
N PRO A 203 -6.50 4.07 8.65
CA PRO A 203 -6.24 3.05 9.68
C PRO A 203 -6.86 3.38 11.03
N ALA A 204 -7.54 2.41 11.65
CA ALA A 204 -8.14 2.58 12.97
C ALA A 204 -8.33 1.22 13.66
N PRO A 205 -8.67 1.22 14.96
CA PRO A 205 -8.93 0.00 15.73
C PRO A 205 -9.97 -0.89 15.03
N ARG A 206 -9.68 -2.20 14.91
CA ARG A 206 -10.50 -3.18 14.19
C ARG A 206 -11.98 -3.11 14.52
N SER A 207 -12.32 -3.03 15.81
CA SER A 207 -13.70 -3.03 16.30
C SER A 207 -14.49 -1.82 15.81
N VAL A 208 -13.84 -0.66 15.67
CA VAL A 208 -14.47 0.58 15.19
C VAL A 208 -14.63 0.55 13.68
N VAL A 209 -13.63 0.04 12.95
CA VAL A 209 -13.71 -0.13 11.49
C VAL A 209 -14.81 -1.13 11.12
N ASP A 210 -14.94 -2.23 11.86
CA ASP A 210 -15.96 -3.27 11.60
C ASP A 210 -17.39 -2.77 11.81
N GLN A 211 -17.62 -1.75 12.64
CA GLN A 211 -18.93 -1.10 12.74
C GLN A 211 -19.37 -0.48 11.41
N VAL A 212 -18.43 -0.07 10.55
CA VAL A 212 -18.70 0.51 9.23
C VAL A 212 -18.73 -0.57 8.16
N THR A 213 -17.68 -1.40 8.09
CA THR A 213 -17.42 -2.25 6.92
C THR A 213 -17.59 -3.76 7.18
N GLY A 214 -17.94 -4.18 8.39
CA GLY A 214 -17.93 -5.61 8.78
C GLY A 214 -18.94 -6.49 8.04
N GLY A 215 -20.01 -5.91 7.48
CA GLY A 215 -21.00 -6.62 6.66
C GLY A 215 -20.69 -6.68 5.17
N LEU A 216 -19.60 -6.05 4.72
CA LEU A 216 -19.25 -5.98 3.31
C LEU A 216 -18.51 -7.25 2.86
N LYS A 217 -18.71 -7.63 1.60
CA LYS A 217 -18.04 -8.79 1.00
C LYS A 217 -16.60 -8.42 0.64
N LEU A 218 -15.69 -9.37 0.74
CA LEU A 218 -14.34 -9.23 0.18
C LEU A 218 -14.43 -9.00 -1.34
N LEU A 219 -13.51 -8.20 -1.86
CA LEU A 219 -13.39 -7.87 -3.28
C LEU A 219 -13.04 -9.09 -4.13
#